data_AF-D7A2T5-F1
#
_entry.id   AF-D7A2T5-F1
#
_cell.length_a   1.000
_cell.length_b   1.000
_cell.length_c   1.000
_cell.angle_alpha   90.00
_cell.angle_beta   90.00
_cell.angle_gamma   90.00
#
_symmetry.space_group_name_H-M   'P 1'
#
loop_
_entity.id
_entity.type
_entity.pdbx_description
1 polymer ?
#
loop_
_entity_poly.entity_id
_entity_poly.type
_entity_poly.pdbx_seq_one_letter_code
_entity_poly.pdbx_strand_id
1 'polypeptide(L)'
;MPFRNLELEPATIAKLDRCLARAQDVAVSYGIEANGAGLRTVLALALIEAANAGEEDEDQLVEFALRALPAYRRLGQASPP
;
A
#
# COMPACT_ATOMS: atom_id res chain seq x y z
N MET A 1 -20.34 -2.34 2.18
CA MET A 1 -19.61 -3.23 1.27
C MET A 1 -19.37 -4.54 2.01
N PRO A 2 -19.79 -5.70 1.50
CA PRO A 2 -19.49 -6.97 2.16
C PRO A 2 -17.98 -7.23 2.05
N PHE A 3 -17.31 -7.39 3.18
CA PHE A 3 -15.92 -7.87 3.21
C PHE A 3 -15.90 -9.27 2.58
N ARG A 4 -15.24 -9.43 1.42
CA ARG A 4 -14.90 -10.79 0.96
C ARG A 4 -13.89 -11.32 1.96
N ASN A 5 -14.16 -12.49 2.53
CA ASN A 5 -13.27 -13.13 3.49
C ASN A 5 -11.89 -13.26 2.84
N LEU A 6 -10.92 -12.43 3.26
CA LEU A 6 -9.52 -12.59 2.86
C LEU A 6 -9.03 -13.88 3.48
N GLU A 7 -8.87 -14.91 2.67
CA GLU A 7 -8.18 -16.11 3.10
C GLU A 7 -6.70 -15.75 3.26
N LEU A 8 -6.27 -15.63 4.52
CA LEU A 8 -4.89 -15.37 4.93
C LEU A 8 -4.03 -16.63 4.75
N GLU A 9 -4.08 -17.19 3.54
CA GLU A 9 -3.20 -18.26 3.11
C GLU A 9 -1.75 -17.77 3.17
N PRO A 10 -0.78 -18.67 3.44
CA PRO A 10 0.64 -18.30 3.52
C PRO A 10 1.14 -17.55 2.27
N ALA A 11 0.62 -17.89 1.09
CA ALA A 11 0.93 -17.22 -0.17
C ALA A 11 0.44 -15.77 -0.20
N THR A 12 -0.77 -15.51 0.31
CA THR A 12 -1.36 -14.17 0.42
C THR A 12 -0.54 -13.31 1.39
N ILE A 13 -0.17 -13.86 2.55
CA ILE A 13 0.66 -13.16 3.54
C ILE A 13 2.02 -12.80 2.92
N ALA A 14 2.70 -13.76 2.27
CA ALA A 14 3.98 -13.51 1.63
C ALA A 14 3.89 -12.46 0.51
N LYS A 15 2.78 -12.43 -0.24
CA LYS A 15 2.51 -11.40 -1.24
C LYS A 15 2.36 -10.02 -0.60
N LEU A 16 1.53 -9.91 0.44
CA LEU A 16 1.28 -8.65 1.15
C LEU A 16 2.56 -8.12 1.81
N ASP A 17 3.41 -8.99 2.35
CA ASP A 17 4.71 -8.61 2.91
C ASP A 17 5.65 -8.04 1.85
N ARG A 18 5.72 -8.64 0.65
CA ARG A 18 6.49 -8.09 -0.47
C ARG A 18 5.94 -6.73 -0.92
N CYS A 19 4.63 -6.61 -1.05
CA CYS A 19 3.97 -5.36 -1.42
C CYS A 19 4.24 -4.27 -0.38
N LEU A 20 4.22 -4.62 0.91
CA LEU A 20 4.48 -3.70 2.00
C LEU A 20 5.92 -3.20 1.99
N ALA A 21 6.90 -4.09 1.81
CA ALA A 21 8.30 -3.71 1.69
C ALA A 21 8.51 -2.78 0.49
N ARG A 22 7.95 -3.13 -0.67
CA ARG A 22 8.05 -2.31 -1.89
C ARG A 22 7.40 -0.94 -1.73
N ALA A 23 6.21 -0.86 -1.15
CA ALA A 23 5.54 0.41 -0.91
C ALA A 23 6.32 1.29 0.09
N GLN A 24 6.98 0.69 1.08
CA GLN A 24 7.88 1.41 1.99
C GLN A 24 9.09 1.97 1.26
N ASP A 25 9.78 1.16 0.47
CA ASP A 25 10.95 1.60 -0.29
C ASP A 25 10.60 2.77 -1.22
N VAL A 26 9.45 2.68 -1.90
CA VAL A 26 8.95 3.77 -2.75
C VAL A 26 8.65 5.02 -1.91
N ALA A 27 7.90 4.89 -0.81
CA ALA A 27 7.60 6.02 0.06
C ALA A 27 8.87 6.72 0.59
N VAL A 28 9.88 5.95 0.99
CA VAL A 28 11.18 6.45 1.45
C VAL A 28 11.93 7.16 0.32
N SER A 29 11.92 6.62 -0.91
CA SER A 29 12.54 7.27 -2.07
C SER A 29 11.94 8.64 -2.40
N TYR A 30 10.69 8.87 -2.03
CA TYR A 30 10.00 10.16 -2.13
C TYR A 30 10.17 11.05 -0.89
N GLY A 31 10.99 10.65 0.08
CA GLY A 31 11.23 11.38 1.33
C GLY A 31 10.01 11.38 2.28
N ILE A 32 9.09 10.42 2.12
CA ILE A 32 7.91 10.31 2.99
C ILE A 32 8.31 9.57 4.25
N GLU A 33 8.86 10.32 5.21
CA GLU A 33 9.16 9.82 6.55
C GLU A 33 8.06 10.24 7.52
N ALA A 34 7.04 9.40 7.68
CA ALA A 34 6.21 9.43 8.88
C ALA A 34 6.84 8.44 9.87
N ASN A 35 7.11 8.86 11.12
CA ASN A 35 7.60 8.02 12.24
C ASN A 35 7.32 6.54 11.96
N GLY A 36 8.34 5.73 11.59
CA GLY A 36 8.20 4.53 10.74
C GLY A 36 7.07 3.54 11.08
N ALA A 37 6.60 3.52 12.34
CA ALA A 37 5.39 2.81 12.74
C ALA A 37 4.11 3.30 12.03
N GLY A 38 3.87 4.62 11.95
CA GLY A 38 2.67 5.19 11.33
C GLY A 38 2.61 4.96 9.82
N LEU A 39 3.74 5.11 9.12
CA LEU A 39 3.83 4.82 7.68
C LEU A 39 3.48 3.36 7.39
N ARG A 40 4.12 2.43 8.11
CA ARG A 40 3.91 1.00 7.93
C ARG A 40 2.47 0.58 8.20
N THR A 41 1.85 1.12 9.25
CA THR A 41 0.44 0.81 9.57
C THR A 41 -0.50 1.26 8.46
N VAL A 42 -0.31 2.47 7.90
CA VAL A 42 -1.18 2.97 6.82
C VAL A 42 -1.03 2.12 5.56
N LEU A 43 0.20 1.79 5.17
CA LEU A 43 0.46 0.94 4.01
C LEU A 43 -0.13 -0.46 4.19
N ALA A 44 0.08 -1.09 5.35
CA ALA A 44 -0.45 -2.43 5.63
C ALA A 44 -1.98 -2.46 5.61
N LEU A 45 -2.64 -1.46 6.19
CA LEU A 45 -4.10 -1.38 6.18
C LEU A 45 -4.66 -1.25 4.75
N ALA A 46 -4.05 -0.38 3.94
CA ALA A 46 -4.46 -0.17 2.57
C ALA A 46 -4.24 -1.42 1.69
N LEU A 47 -3.16 -2.16 1.90
CA LEU A 47 -2.90 -3.44 1.21
C LEU A 47 -3.95 -4.49 1.58
N ILE A 48 -4.32 -4.60 2.86
CA ILE A 48 -5.37 -5.51 3.33
C ILE A 48 -6.72 -5.11 2.72
N GLU A 49 -7.04 -3.82 2.65
CA GLU A 49 -8.27 -3.32 2.04
C GLU A 49 -8.35 -3.65 0.55
N ALA A 50 -7.28 -3.40 -0.20
CA ALA A 50 -7.21 -3.70 -1.63
C ALA A 50 -7.32 -5.22 -1.90
N ALA A 51 -6.61 -6.04 -1.11
CA ALA A 51 -6.72 -7.49 -1.22
C ALA A 51 -8.13 -8.00 -0.85
N ASN A 52 -8.78 -7.42 0.16
CA ASN A 52 -10.19 -7.71 0.49
C ASN A 52 -11.15 -7.30 -0.63
N ALA A 53 -10.81 -6.27 -1.40
CA ALA A 53 -11.58 -5.88 -2.59
C ALA A 53 -11.40 -6.86 -3.76
N GLY A 54 -10.47 -7.82 -3.64
CA GLY A 54 -10.15 -8.81 -4.66
C GLY A 54 -9.03 -8.39 -5.60
N GLU A 55 -8.22 -7.39 -5.24
CA GLU A 55 -7.04 -7.04 -6.02
C GLU A 55 -5.97 -8.12 -5.86
N GLU A 56 -5.53 -8.67 -6.99
CA GLU A 56 -4.53 -9.73 -7.04
C GLU A 56 -3.17 -9.23 -7.50
N ASP A 57 -3.15 -8.16 -8.30
CA ASP A 57 -1.96 -7.60 -8.93
C ASP A 57 -1.10 -6.82 -7.91
N GLU A 58 0.19 -7.19 -7.82
CA GLU A 58 1.11 -6.59 -6.84
C GLU A 58 1.38 -5.10 -7.13
N ASP A 59 1.39 -4.67 -8.40
CA ASP A 59 1.60 -3.26 -8.75
C ASP A 59 0.39 -2.42 -8.35
N GLN A 60 -0.82 -2.91 -8.59
CA GLN A 60 -2.05 -2.23 -8.17
C GLN A 60 -2.19 -2.19 -6.64
N LEU A 61 -1.83 -3.25 -5.93
CA LEU A 61 -1.79 -3.27 -4.47
C LEU A 61 -0.84 -2.19 -3.92
N VAL A 62 0.37 -2.11 -4.48
CA VAL A 62 1.38 -1.12 -4.07
C VAL A 62 0.93 0.30 -4.38
N GLU A 63 0.42 0.56 -5.59
CA GLU A 63 -0.10 1.88 -5.98
C GLU A 63 -1.26 2.31 -5.09
N PHE A 64 -2.19 1.40 -4.79
CA PHE A 64 -3.31 1.67 -3.89
C PHE A 64 -2.80 2.04 -2.49
N ALA A 65 -1.84 1.29 -1.96
CA ALA A 65 -1.25 1.56 -0.65
C ALA A 65 -0.53 2.92 -0.61
N LEU A 66 0.23 3.26 -1.65
CA LEU A 66 0.90 4.55 -1.77
C LEU A 66 -0.12 5.70 -1.84
N ARG A 67 -1.24 5.55 -2.56
CA ARG A 67 -2.32 6.55 -2.61
C ARG A 67 -3.00 6.79 -1.27
N ALA A 68 -2.95 5.84 -0.32
CA ALA A 68 -3.41 6.08 1.03
C ALA A 68 -2.59 7.17 1.74
N LEU A 69 -1.31 7.36 1.34
CA LEU A 69 -0.44 8.38 1.90
C LEU A 69 -0.78 9.78 1.37
N PRO A 70 -1.12 10.76 2.24
CA PRO A 70 -1.43 12.12 1.82
C PRO A 70 -0.25 12.85 1.14
N ALA A 71 0.99 12.49 1.50
CA ALA A 71 2.19 13.05 0.90
C ALA A 71 2.39 12.55 -0.55
N TYR A 72 2.18 11.25 -0.78
CA TYR A 72 2.26 10.64 -2.10
C TYR A 72 1.21 11.21 -3.06
N ARG A 73 -0.03 11.39 -2.58
CA ARG A 73 -1.10 12.02 -3.39
C ARG A 73 -0.74 13.45 -3.84
N ARG A 74 -0.06 14.22 -2.99
CA ARG A 74 0.40 15.57 -3.34
C ARG A 74 1.48 15.54 -4.43
N LEU A 75 2.33 14.52 -4.45
CA LEU A 75 3.34 14.32 -5.50
C LEU A 75 2.69 13.93 -6.84
N GLY A 76 1.69 13.04 -6.84
CA GLY A 76 0.96 12.66 -8.05
C GLY A 76 0.08 13.77 -8.63
N GLN A 77 -0.38 14.71 -7.79
CA GLN A 77 -1.11 15.91 -8.23
C GLN A 77 -0.19 17.04 -8.70
N ALA A 78 1.10 16.98 -8.37
CA ALA A 78 2.12 17.81 -8.95
C ALA A 78 2.54 17.24 -10.33
N SER A 79 1.61 17.22 -11.29
CA SER A 79 2.04 17.14 -12.70
C SER A 79 2.79 18.42 -13.08
N PRO A 80 3.89 18.32 -13.86
CA PRO A 80 4.74 19.46 -14.20
C PRO A 80 4.01 20.44 -15.16
N PRO A 81 4.45 21.70 -15.24
CA PRO A 81 4.00 22.65 -16.24
C PRO A 81 4.30 22.20 -17.68
#